data_AF-A0A1K0J3F2-F1
#
_entry.id   AF-A0A1K0J3F2-F1
#
_cell.length_a   1.000
_cell.length_b   1.000
_cell.length_c   1.000
_cell.angle_alpha   90.00
_cell.angle_beta   90.00
_cell.angle_gamma   90.00
#
_symmetry.space_group_name_H-M   'P 1'
#
loop_
_entity.id
_entity.type
_entity.pdbx_description
1 polymer ?
#
loop_
_entity_poly.entity_id
_entity_poly.type
_entity_poly.pdbx_seq_one_letter_code
_entity_poly.pdbx_strand_id
1 'polypeptide(L)'
;MSAAPMSAEQAYAEAAEQLPLRAERRDQWSSRAVFWTAVRYGVGEIHPGAWPVAAARWTRLWDVARCEHLPPIPGIPEVENLPATASAAERGIAQARAMVGKRR
;
A
#
# COMPACT_ATOMS: atom_id res chain seq x y z
N MET A 1 -18.18 7.76 6.49
CA MET A 1 -17.04 8.71 6.59
C MET A 1 -15.95 8.19 5.66
N SER A 2 -15.71 8.82 4.52
CA SER A 2 -14.58 8.43 3.65
C SER A 2 -13.28 8.73 4.38
N ALA A 3 -12.39 7.74 4.51
CA ALA A 3 -11.05 7.95 5.01
C ALA A 3 -10.34 8.99 4.11
N ALA A 4 -9.64 9.95 4.72
CA ALA A 4 -8.85 10.92 3.98
C ALA A 4 -7.81 10.18 3.11
N PRO A 5 -7.53 10.67 1.89
CA PRO A 5 -6.50 10.06 1.05
C PRO A 5 -5.14 10.15 1.75
N MET A 6 -4.39 9.04 1.72
CA MET A 6 -3.04 8.95 2.28
C MET A 6 -2.13 10.04 1.72
N SER A 7 -1.43 10.77 2.61
CA SER A 7 -0.47 11.81 2.22
C SER A 7 0.85 11.20 1.76
N ALA A 8 1.66 12.00 1.03
CA ALA A 8 2.99 11.57 0.61
C ALA A 8 3.90 11.24 1.81
N GLU A 9 3.82 12.03 2.89
CA GLU A 9 4.57 11.79 4.13
C GLU A 9 4.15 10.50 4.82
N GLN A 10 2.83 10.22 4.88
CA GLN A 10 2.32 8.95 5.41
C GLN A 10 2.81 7.77 4.57
N ALA A 11 2.82 7.89 3.24
CA ALA A 11 3.35 6.87 2.34
C ALA A 11 4.86 6.65 2.56
N TYR A 12 5.63 7.71 2.80
CA TYR A 12 7.05 7.59 3.13
C TYR A 12 7.27 6.86 4.46
N ALA A 13 6.49 7.23 5.48
CA ALA A 13 6.54 6.58 6.79
C ALA A 13 6.22 5.08 6.69
N GLU A 14 5.15 4.71 5.98
CA GLU A 14 4.84 3.30 5.71
C GLU A 14 6.00 2.60 5.01
N ALA A 15 6.59 3.20 3.98
CA ALA A 15 7.71 2.58 3.28
C ALA A 15 8.91 2.34 4.20
N ALA A 16 9.23 3.29 5.09
CA ALA A 16 10.30 3.14 6.06
C ALA A 16 10.04 2.00 7.07
N GLU A 17 8.77 1.74 7.40
CA GLU A 17 8.35 0.65 8.28
C GLU A 17 8.30 -0.71 7.57
N GLN A 18 7.81 -0.77 6.34
CA GLN A 18 7.54 -2.02 5.62
C GLN A 18 8.78 -2.60 4.92
N LEU A 19 9.71 -1.77 4.44
CA LEU A 19 10.90 -2.24 3.73
C LEU A 19 11.76 -3.23 4.54
N PRO A 20 12.04 -3.00 5.84
CA PRO A 20 12.78 -3.97 6.66
C PRO A 20 12.08 -5.33 6.80
N LEU A 21 10.75 -5.35 6.81
CA LEU A 21 9.95 -6.57 6.98
C LEU A 21 9.91 -7.45 5.74
N ARG A 22 10.30 -6.90 4.58
CA ARG A 22 10.20 -7.56 3.28
C ARG A 22 11.16 -8.73 3.11
N ALA A 23 12.34 -8.69 3.77
CA ALA A 23 13.28 -9.80 3.76
C ALA A 23 12.65 -11.10 4.30
N GLU A 24 11.71 -10.97 5.23
CA GLU A 24 10.99 -12.06 5.87
C GLU A 24 9.58 -12.26 5.29
N ARG A 25 9.21 -11.52 4.24
CA ARG A 25 7.86 -11.50 3.64
C ARG A 25 6.74 -11.20 4.63
N ARG A 26 7.02 -10.34 5.61
CA ARG A 26 6.03 -9.86 6.59
C ARG A 26 5.49 -8.48 6.25
N ASP A 27 5.92 -7.91 5.13
CA ASP A 27 5.52 -6.59 4.67
C ASP A 27 4.06 -6.56 4.21
N GLN A 28 3.35 -5.53 4.66
CA GLN A 28 1.96 -5.26 4.36
C GLN A 28 1.84 -3.85 3.83
N TRP A 29 1.59 -3.73 2.52
CA TRP A 29 1.48 -2.44 1.86
C TRP A 29 0.03 -2.01 1.75
N SER A 30 -0.26 -0.77 2.12
CA SER A 30 -1.59 -0.18 1.97
C SER A 30 -1.99 0.00 0.51
N SER A 31 -1.00 0.20 -0.38
CA SER A 31 -1.22 0.23 -1.82
C SER A 31 0.05 -0.06 -2.63
N ARG A 32 -0.16 -0.49 -3.89
CA ARG A 32 0.90 -0.64 -4.90
C ARG A 32 1.68 0.67 -5.10
N ALA A 33 1.01 1.81 -4.98
CA ALA A 33 1.64 3.12 -5.14
C ALA A 33 2.73 3.35 -4.10
N VAL A 34 2.54 2.93 -2.84
CA VAL A 34 3.56 3.13 -1.79
C VAL A 34 4.80 2.31 -2.15
N PHE A 35 4.60 1.02 -2.44
CA PHE A 35 5.68 0.11 -2.80
C PHE A 35 6.47 0.60 -4.03
N TRP A 36 5.80 0.92 -5.12
CA TRP A 36 6.49 1.33 -6.35
C TRP A 36 7.12 2.73 -6.25
N THR A 37 6.57 3.62 -5.42
CA THR A 37 7.26 4.87 -5.07
C THR A 37 8.57 4.58 -4.36
N ALA A 38 8.56 3.67 -3.38
CA ALA A 38 9.76 3.27 -2.65
C ALA A 38 10.83 2.67 -3.57
N VAL A 39 10.42 1.79 -4.49
CA VAL A 39 11.33 1.20 -5.49
C VAL A 39 11.97 2.26 -6.40
N ARG A 40 11.18 3.24 -6.89
CA ARG A 40 11.67 4.33 -7.76
C ARG A 40 12.55 5.34 -7.01
N TYR A 41 12.23 5.58 -5.75
CA TYR A 41 12.98 6.48 -4.89
C TYR A 41 14.36 5.89 -4.57
N GLY A 42 14.43 4.59 -4.33
CA GLY A 42 15.64 3.88 -3.93
C GLY A 42 15.47 3.33 -2.53
N VAL A 43 15.28 2.03 -2.40
CA VAL A 43 14.94 1.38 -1.10
C VAL A 43 15.99 1.59 -0.01
N GLY A 44 17.26 1.74 -0.38
CA GLY A 44 18.35 2.01 0.57
C GLY A 44 18.42 3.46 1.05
N GLU A 45 17.70 4.39 0.41
CA GLU A 45 17.65 5.80 0.78
C GLU A 45 16.49 6.10 1.76
N ILE A 46 15.63 5.10 2.04
CA ILE A 46 14.43 5.28 2.85
C ILE A 46 14.72 4.84 4.28
N HIS A 47 14.67 5.80 5.19
CA HIS A 47 14.80 5.53 6.62
C HIS A 47 13.98 6.53 7.46
N PRO A 48 13.63 6.16 8.71
CA PRO A 48 13.01 7.08 9.65
C PRO A 48 13.84 8.36 9.81
N GLY A 49 13.16 9.51 9.88
CA GLY A 49 13.80 10.81 10.07
C GLY A 49 14.39 11.47 8.82
N ALA A 50 14.48 10.79 7.66
CA ALA A 50 14.97 11.39 6.41
C ALA A 50 13.92 12.23 5.66
N TRP A 51 12.68 12.28 6.15
CA TRP A 51 11.58 12.95 5.46
C TRP A 51 11.90 14.38 5.00
N PRO A 52 12.51 15.28 5.81
CA PRO A 52 12.80 16.64 5.37
C PRO A 52 13.67 16.73 4.11
N VAL A 53 14.57 15.77 3.91
CA VAL A 53 15.45 15.69 2.74
C VAL A 53 14.76 14.95 1.58
N ALA A 54 13.95 13.94 1.90
CA ALA A 54 13.24 13.12 0.93
C ALA A 54 12.00 13.80 0.32
N ALA A 55 11.39 14.74 1.04
CA ALA A 55 10.02 15.21 0.82
C ALA A 55 9.73 15.61 -0.63
N ALA A 56 10.58 16.45 -1.22
CA ALA A 56 10.36 16.95 -2.58
C ALA A 56 10.42 15.84 -3.64
N ARG A 57 11.46 15.00 -3.62
CA ARG A 57 11.65 13.92 -4.60
C ARG A 57 10.61 12.82 -4.40
N TRP A 58 10.35 12.44 -3.15
CA TRP A 58 9.33 11.45 -2.82
C TRP A 58 7.94 11.90 -3.27
N THR A 59 7.52 13.12 -2.95
CA THR A 59 6.18 13.61 -3.28
C THR A 59 5.93 13.58 -4.78
N ARG A 60 6.92 13.99 -5.58
CA ARG A 60 6.82 13.91 -7.05
C ARG A 60 6.63 12.48 -7.56
N LEU A 61 7.37 11.52 -7.00
CA LEU A 61 7.23 10.11 -7.39
C LEU A 61 5.90 9.52 -6.93
N TRP A 62 5.44 9.89 -5.73
CA TRP A 62 4.16 9.50 -5.16
C TRP A 62 2.98 9.98 -6.01
N ASP A 63 2.99 11.25 -6.44
CA ASP A 63 1.94 11.82 -7.28
C ASP A 63 1.84 11.15 -8.65
N VAL A 64 2.96 10.69 -9.19
CA VAL A 64 2.98 9.87 -10.42
C VAL A 64 2.43 8.48 -10.14
N ALA A 65 2.97 7.79 -9.12
CA ALA A 65 2.62 6.41 -8.81
C ALA A 65 1.12 6.23 -8.47
N ARG A 66 0.50 7.19 -7.79
CA ARG A 66 -0.93 7.12 -7.42
C ARG A 66 -1.89 7.25 -8.62
N CYS A 67 -1.41 7.78 -9.74
CA CYS A 67 -2.20 7.98 -10.96
C CYS A 67 -1.95 6.88 -12.01
N GLU A 68 -0.97 6.02 -11.78
CA GLU A 68 -0.55 4.99 -12.73
C GLU A 68 -1.21 3.63 -12.46
N HIS A 69 -1.37 2.84 -13.53
CA HIS A 69 -1.69 1.43 -13.39
C HIS A 69 -0.41 0.65 -13.08
N LEU A 70 -0.19 0.39 -11.79
CA LEU A 70 1.02 -0.26 -11.30
C LEU A 70 0.90 -1.79 -11.27
N PRO A 71 2.00 -2.51 -11.60
CA PRO A 71 2.01 -3.96 -11.52
C PRO A 71 1.85 -4.44 -10.06
N PRO A 72 1.43 -5.70 -9.85
CA PRO A 72 1.36 -6.29 -8.52
C PRO A 72 2.71 -6.22 -7.78
N ILE A 73 2.65 -6.09 -6.46
CA ILE A 73 3.82 -6.15 -5.58
C ILE A 73 4.35 -7.60 -5.59
N PRO A 74 5.62 -7.82 -5.97
CA PRO A 74 6.19 -9.16 -6.05
C PRO A 74 6.17 -9.87 -4.69
N GLY A 75 5.82 -11.16 -4.68
CA GLY A 75 5.84 -11.99 -3.48
C GLY A 75 4.63 -11.84 -2.55
N ILE A 76 3.69 -10.95 -2.85
CA ILE A 76 2.43 -10.78 -2.13
C ILE A 76 1.30 -11.45 -2.94
N PRO A 77 0.40 -12.23 -2.32
CA PRO A 77 -0.76 -12.82 -3.00
C PRO A 77 -1.62 -11.77 -3.73
N GLU A 78 -2.27 -12.15 -4.82
CA GLU A 78 -3.08 -11.22 -5.64
C GLU A 78 -4.23 -10.56 -4.86
N VAL A 79 -4.86 -11.31 -3.95
CA VAL A 79 -5.95 -10.82 -3.07
C VAL A 79 -5.49 -9.70 -2.13
N GLU A 80 -4.22 -9.72 -1.72
CA GLU A 80 -3.59 -8.71 -0.87
C GLU A 80 -3.02 -7.54 -1.68
N ASN A 81 -2.89 -7.70 -3.00
CA ASN A 81 -2.46 -6.67 -3.94
C ASN A 81 -3.59 -5.75 -4.43
N LEU A 82 -4.84 -6.08 -4.10
CA LEU A 82 -6.00 -5.24 -4.41
C LEU A 82 -6.05 -4.04 -3.45
N PRO A 83 -6.56 -2.88 -3.89
CA PRO A 83 -6.75 -1.75 -3.00
C PRO A 83 -7.55 -2.20 -1.77
N ALA A 84 -7.17 -1.75 -0.57
CA ALA A 84 -7.83 -2.18 0.68
C ALA A 84 -9.36 -2.01 0.66
N THR A 85 -9.88 -1.05 -0.12
CA THR A 85 -11.32 -0.85 -0.36
C THR A 85 -11.95 -1.94 -1.23
N ALA A 86 -11.26 -2.43 -2.26
CA ALA A 86 -11.69 -3.56 -3.07
C ALA A 86 -11.66 -4.86 -2.26
N SER A 87 -10.58 -5.11 -1.51
CA SER A 87 -10.49 -6.27 -0.61
C SER A 87 -11.51 -6.21 0.53
N ALA A 88 -11.82 -5.02 1.07
CA ALA A 88 -12.88 -4.83 2.06
C ALA A 88 -14.28 -5.03 1.48
N ALA A 89 -14.54 -4.54 0.26
CA ALA A 89 -15.80 -4.77 -0.45
C ALA A 89 -16.01 -6.25 -0.78
N GLU A 90 -14.97 -6.94 -1.26
CA GLU A 90 -15.01 -8.39 -1.50
C GLU A 90 -15.26 -9.18 -0.22
N ARG A 91 -14.59 -8.82 0.89
CA ARG A 91 -14.86 -9.41 2.21
C ARG A 91 -16.30 -9.16 2.67
N GLY A 92 -16.84 -7.96 2.44
CA GLY A 92 -18.24 -7.63 2.73
C GLY A 92 -19.24 -8.46 1.93
N ILE A 93 -18.99 -8.67 0.63
CA ILE A 93 -19.83 -9.50 -0.23
C ILE A 93 -19.76 -10.98 0.18
N ALA A 94 -18.57 -11.49 0.51
CA ALA A 94 -18.38 -12.85 0.98
C ALA A 94 -19.13 -13.10 2.32
N GLN A 95 -19.05 -12.15 3.25
CA GLN A 95 -19.74 -12.22 4.54
C GLN A 95 -21.26 -12.16 4.39
N ALA A 96 -21.77 -11.33 3.47
CA ALA A 96 -23.19 -11.27 3.14
C ALA A 96 -23.72 -12.60 2.59
N ARG A 97 -22.97 -13.25 1.68
CA ARG A 97 -23.33 -14.57 1.13
C ARG A 97 -23.37 -15.66 2.22
N ALA A 98 -22.42 -15.65 3.15
CA ALA A 98 -22.39 -16.61 4.26
C ALA A 98 -23.58 -16.44 5.24
N MET A 99 -24.06 -15.21 5.46
CA MET A 99 -25.25 -14.96 6.28
C MET A 99 -26.54 -15.42 5.60
N VAL A 100 -26.67 -15.23 4.28
CA VAL A 100 -27.86 -15.66 3.52
C VAL A 100 -27.96 -17.18 3.44
N GLY A 101 -26.82 -17.90 3.34
CA GLY A 101 -26.80 -19.36 3.30
C GLY A 101 -27.15 -20.08 4.62
N LYS A 102 -27.14 -19.37 5.77
CA LYS A 102 -27.49 -19.94 7.08
C LYS A 102 -28.99 -19.91 7.41
N ARG A 103 -29.82 -19.36 6.52
CA ARG A 103 -31.29 -19.43 6.62
C ARG A 103 -31.79 -20.64 5.84
N ARG A 104 -31.66 -21.83 6.40
CA ARG A 104 -32.42 -23.00 5.94
C ARG A 104 -32.69 -23.93 7.10
#